data_AF-A0A932FA65-F1
#
_entry.id   AF-A0A932FA65-F1
#
_cell.length_a   1.000
_cell.length_b   1.000
_cell.length_c   1.000
_cell.angle_alpha   90.00
_cell.angle_beta   90.00
_cell.angle_gamma   90.00
#
_symmetry.space_group_name_H-M   'P 1'
#
loop_
_entity.id
_entity.type
_entity.pdbx_description
1 polymer ?
#
loop_
_entity_poly.entity_id
_entity_poly.type
_entity_poly.pdbx_seq_one_letter_code
_entity_poly.pdbx_strand_id
1 'polypeptide(L)'
;MKLTPSQIAEFERDGYLFFPSLFTPAEIKVLTDEVPGIYAQRRPENVRERTGDVVGTNFAAHLYSYPFAKLARHPRMVRPIECLPDDCLLRHYDVPLPWKDGTPAEELQGVLKAA
;
A
#
# COMPACT_ATOMS: atom_id res chain seq x y z
N MET A 1 16.27 0.21 7.04
CA MET A 1 17.67 0.15 6.59
C MET A 1 17.93 1.34 5.67
N LYS A 2 19.17 1.79 5.50
CA LYS A 2 19.51 2.81 4.50
C LYS A 2 19.95 2.12 3.21
N LEU A 3 19.64 2.69 2.05
CA LEU A 3 20.11 2.18 0.76
C LEU A 3 21.61 2.46 0.59
N THR A 4 22.31 1.54 -0.07
CA THR A 4 23.69 1.77 -0.51
C THR A 4 23.70 2.62 -1.79
N PRO A 5 24.83 3.29 -2.13
CA PRO A 5 24.95 3.99 -3.41
C PRO A 5 24.69 3.09 -4.62
N SER A 6 25.09 1.81 -4.54
CA SER A 6 24.84 0.84 -5.61
C SER A 6 23.35 0.52 -5.77
N GLN A 7 22.60 0.42 -4.68
CA GLN A 7 21.14 0.21 -4.72
C GLN A 7 20.42 1.45 -5.25
N ILE A 8 20.89 2.65 -4.92
CA ILE A 8 20.31 3.88 -5.51
C ILE A 8 20.53 3.89 -7.02
N ALA A 9 21.74 3.58 -7.49
CA ALA A 9 22.04 3.51 -8.93
C ALA A 9 21.27 2.37 -9.64
N GLU A 10 21.03 1.24 -8.97
CA GLU A 10 20.18 0.15 -9.48
C GLU A 10 18.73 0.62 -9.63
N PHE A 11 18.18 1.31 -8.62
CA PHE A 11 16.84 1.87 -8.69
C PHE A 11 16.69 2.89 -9.83
N GLU A 12 17.64 3.82 -9.98
CA GLU A 12 17.60 4.82 -11.05
C GLU A 12 17.66 4.20 -12.45
N ARG A 13 18.38 3.07 -12.59
CA ARG A 13 18.53 2.36 -13.86
C ARG A 13 17.33 1.46 -14.18
N ASP A 14 16.86 0.70 -13.20
CA ASP A 14 15.92 -0.41 -13.40
C ASP A 14 14.49 -0.07 -12.95
N GLY A 15 14.31 1.00 -12.17
CA GLY A 15 13.02 1.46 -11.66
C GLY A 15 12.46 0.66 -10.48
N TYR A 16 13.20 -0.31 -9.95
CA TYR A 16 12.80 -1.10 -8.79
C TYR A 16 14.01 -1.59 -7.98
N LEU A 17 13.76 -2.02 -6.74
CA LEU A 17 14.73 -2.74 -5.91
C LEU A 17 14.10 -3.99 -5.34
N PHE A 18 14.86 -5.09 -5.34
CA PHE A 18 14.40 -6.37 -4.80
C PHE A 18 15.07 -6.69 -3.47
N PHE A 19 14.27 -6.84 -2.42
CA PHE A 19 14.72 -7.22 -1.07
C PHE A 19 14.17 -8.59 -0.69
N PRO A 20 14.90 -9.68 -1.02
CA PRO A 20 14.43 -11.02 -0.71
C PRO A 20 14.32 -11.20 0.81
N SER A 21 13.21 -11.78 1.25
CA SER A 21 13.00 -12.13 2.67
C SER A 21 13.19 -10.96 3.64
N LEU A 22 12.72 -9.75 3.29
CA LEU A 22 12.77 -8.57 4.16
C LEU A 22 12.12 -8.80 5.54
N PHE A 23 11.16 -9.73 5.58
CA PHE A 23 10.54 -10.27 6.78
C PHE A 23 10.69 -11.80 6.78
N THR A 24 10.85 -12.34 7.98
CA THR A 24 10.93 -13.78 8.22
C THR A 24 9.56 -14.45 8.00
N PRO A 25 9.52 -15.77 7.76
CA PRO A 25 8.25 -16.50 7.66
C PRO A 25 7.36 -16.34 8.90
N ALA A 26 7.94 -16.24 10.10
CA ALA A 26 7.20 -16.02 11.34
C ALA A 26 6.57 -14.62 11.41
N GLU A 27 7.29 -13.58 10.97
CA GLU A 27 6.74 -12.21 10.88
C GLU A 27 5.61 -12.14 9.84
N ILE A 28 5.76 -12.80 8.69
CA ILE A 28 4.73 -12.89 7.66
C ILE A 28 3.50 -13.65 8.19
N LYS A 29 3.70 -14.72 8.98
CA LYS A 29 2.60 -15.50 9.55
C LYS A 29 1.65 -14.66 10.40
N VAL A 30 2.17 -13.68 11.15
CA VAL A 30 1.33 -12.74 11.92
C VAL A 30 0.37 -11.96 11.01
N LEU A 31 0.81 -11.57 9.81
CA LEU A 31 -0.04 -10.88 8.85
C LEU A 31 -1.06 -11.82 8.23
N THR A 32 -0.65 -13.03 7.84
CA THR A 32 -1.56 -13.99 7.18
C THR A 32 -2.62 -14.53 8.14
N ASP A 33 -2.29 -14.68 9.44
CA ASP A 33 -3.23 -15.12 10.46
C ASP A 33 -4.33 -14.08 10.75
N GLU A 34 -4.04 -12.80 10.50
CA GLU A 34 -4.98 -11.69 10.65
C GLU A 34 -6.01 -11.61 9.50
N VAL A 35 -5.63 -12.06 8.29
CA VAL A 35 -6.45 -11.94 7.07
C VAL A 35 -7.85 -12.56 7.21
N PRO A 36 -8.03 -13.79 7.73
CA PRO A 36 -9.37 -14.35 7.92
C PRO A 36 -10.26 -13.49 8.82
N GLY A 37 -9.69 -12.91 9.88
CA GLY A 37 -10.39 -12.02 10.80
C GLY A 37 -10.82 -10.71 10.15
N ILE A 38 -9.99 -10.16 9.26
CA ILE A 38 -10.36 -9.00 8.43
C ILE A 38 -11.48 -9.36 7.46
N TYR A 39 -11.36 -10.49 6.75
CA TYR A 39 -12.28 -10.85 5.66
C TYR A 39 -13.67 -11.28 6.17
N ALA A 40 -13.76 -11.77 7.41
CA ALA A 40 -15.04 -12.07 8.04
C ALA A 40 -15.89 -10.81 8.29
N GLN A 41 -15.27 -9.64 8.40
CA GLN A 41 -15.99 -8.40 8.71
C GLN A 41 -16.84 -7.93 7.52
N ARG A 42 -18.05 -7.46 7.83
CA ARG A 42 -18.94 -6.79 6.87
C ARG A 42 -18.64 -5.31 6.87
N ARG A 43 -17.77 -4.90 5.94
CA ARG A 43 -17.30 -3.52 5.82
C ARG A 43 -17.15 -3.16 4.33
N PRO A 44 -17.33 -1.88 3.97
CA PRO A 44 -17.17 -1.42 2.60
C PRO A 44 -15.74 -1.60 2.06
N GLU A 45 -14.72 -1.64 2.94
CA GLU A 45 -13.34 -1.86 2.51
C GLU A 45 -13.07 -3.31 2.05
N ASN A 46 -13.94 -4.26 2.41
CA ASN A 46 -13.92 -5.64 1.92
C ASN A 46 -14.77 -5.74 0.65
N VAL A 47 -14.19 -5.40 -0.50
CA VAL A 47 -14.87 -5.57 -1.79
C VAL A 47 -14.91 -7.05 -2.14
N ARG A 48 -16.13 -7.58 -2.23
CA ARG A 48 -16.40 -8.99 -2.50
C ARG A 48 -16.58 -9.23 -3.99
N GLU A 49 -16.25 -10.45 -4.39
CA GLU A 49 -16.51 -10.93 -5.74
C GLU A 49 -18.00 -10.83 -6.09
N ARG A 50 -18.31 -10.67 -7.37
CA ARG A 50 -19.71 -10.58 -7.85
C ARG A 50 -20.50 -11.84 -7.53
N THR A 51 -19.83 -12.97 -7.46
CA THR A 51 -20.42 -14.28 -7.16
C THR A 51 -19.78 -14.87 -5.92
N GLY A 52 -20.59 -15.13 -4.89
CA GLY A 52 -20.16 -15.70 -3.62
C GLY A 52 -19.85 -14.65 -2.55
N ASP A 53 -19.49 -15.12 -1.35
CA ASP A 53 -19.14 -14.27 -0.20
C ASP A 53 -17.62 -14.15 -0.01
N VAL A 54 -16.87 -14.16 -1.10
CA VAL A 54 -15.40 -14.12 -1.07
C VAL A 54 -14.95 -12.67 -1.20
N VAL A 55 -14.07 -12.23 -0.29
CA VAL A 55 -13.40 -10.92 -0.41
C VAL A 55 -12.35 -11.03 -1.52
N GLY A 56 -12.55 -10.30 -2.62
CA GLY A 56 -11.61 -10.23 -3.74
C GLY A 56 -10.51 -9.20 -3.49
N THR A 57 -10.89 -8.05 -2.91
CA THR A 57 -9.95 -6.96 -2.57
C THR A 57 -10.28 -6.36 -1.21
N ASN A 58 -9.23 -6.14 -0.41
CA ASN A 58 -9.31 -5.41 0.84
C ASN A 58 -8.60 -4.06 0.73
N PHE A 59 -9.31 -2.97 0.98
CA PHE A 59 -8.77 -1.63 0.95
C PHE A 59 -8.34 -1.16 2.34
N ALA A 60 -7.25 -0.39 2.40
CA ALA A 60 -6.82 0.36 3.58
C ALA A 60 -6.76 -0.42 4.91
N ALA A 61 -6.41 -1.72 4.88
CA ALA A 61 -6.31 -2.58 6.08
C ALA A 61 -5.52 -1.96 7.24
N HIS A 62 -4.49 -1.18 6.89
CA HIS A 62 -3.61 -0.49 7.84
C HIS A 62 -4.31 0.60 8.68
N LEU A 63 -5.55 0.99 8.36
CA LEU A 63 -6.33 1.95 9.16
C LEU A 63 -7.10 1.28 10.30
N TYR A 64 -7.37 -0.03 10.22
CA TYR A 64 -8.23 -0.73 11.19
C TYR A 64 -7.70 -2.09 11.64
N SER A 65 -6.60 -2.60 11.07
CA SER A 65 -5.90 -3.80 11.54
C SER A 65 -4.50 -3.45 12.03
N TYR A 66 -4.21 -3.81 13.28
CA TYR A 66 -2.95 -3.49 13.94
C TYR A 66 -1.72 -4.09 13.25
N PRO A 67 -1.69 -5.39 12.86
CA PRO A 67 -0.57 -5.96 12.12
C PRO A 67 -0.26 -5.21 10.82
N PHE A 68 -1.29 -4.85 10.04
CA PHE A 68 -1.12 -4.10 8.80
C PHE A 68 -0.72 -2.64 9.03
N ALA A 69 -1.23 -2.01 10.09
CA ALA A 69 -0.81 -0.66 10.51
C ALA A 69 0.69 -0.63 10.86
N LYS A 70 1.16 -1.66 11.57
CA LYS A 70 2.57 -1.81 11.93
C LYS A 70 3.45 -2.07 10.71
N LEU A 71 3.00 -2.91 9.77
CA LEU A 71 3.71 -3.17 8.52
C LEU A 71 3.88 -1.89 7.70
N ALA A 72 2.80 -1.13 7.49
CA ALA A 72 2.80 0.10 6.70
C ALA A 72 3.78 1.17 7.20
N ARG A 73 4.08 1.17 8.50
CA ARG A 73 5.01 2.12 9.16
C ARG A 73 6.37 1.50 9.46
N HIS A 74 6.63 0.27 9.01
CA HIS A 74 7.78 -0.47 9.47
C HIS A 74 9.10 0.15 8.97
N PRO A 75 10.11 0.39 9.84
CA PRO A 75 11.36 1.03 9.43
C PRO A 75 12.18 0.28 8.36
N ARG A 76 11.89 -1.01 8.13
CA ARG A 76 12.50 -1.76 7.01
C ARG A 76 11.87 -1.40 5.66
N MET A 77 10.64 -0.89 5.62
CA MET A 77 9.97 -0.41 4.42
C MET A 77 10.15 1.10 4.21
N VAL A 78 9.99 1.90 5.27
CA VAL A 78 10.01 3.37 5.17
C VAL A 78 11.42 3.92 4.91
N ARG A 79 12.41 3.50 5.71
CA ARG A 79 13.77 4.08 5.64
C ARG A 79 14.47 3.94 4.29
N PRO A 80 14.32 2.83 3.54
CA PRO A 80 14.87 2.75 2.18
C PRO A 80 14.31 3.83 1.25
N ILE A 81 13.01 4.09 1.34
CA ILE A 81 12.32 5.06 0.48
C ILE A 81 12.79 6.49 0.80
N GLU A 82 13.03 6.81 2.07
CA GLU A 82 13.62 8.09 2.51
C GLU A 82 15.03 8.35 1.93
N CYS A 83 15.71 7.32 1.42
CA CYS A 83 17.04 7.45 0.80
C CYS A 83 16.98 7.75 -0.70
N LEU A 84 15.81 7.58 -1.34
CA LEU A 84 15.67 7.85 -2.75
C LEU A 84 15.65 9.37 -2.98
N PRO A 85 16.32 9.86 -4.04
CA PRO A 85 16.32 11.29 -4.37
C PRO A 85 14.95 11.77 -4.84
N ASP A 86 14.08 10.82 -5.20
CA ASP A 86 12.77 11.07 -5.74
C ASP A 86 11.82 11.52 -4.63
N ASP A 87 11.30 12.70 -4.85
CA ASP A 87 10.49 13.45 -3.90
C ASP A 87 9.03 13.02 -3.91
N CYS A 88 8.69 11.90 -4.54
CA CYS A 88 7.31 11.53 -4.84
C CYS A 88 6.44 11.28 -3.58
N LEU A 89 7.06 11.23 -2.39
CA LEU A 89 6.34 11.26 -1.11
C LEU A 89 6.20 12.67 -0.47
N LEU A 90 6.92 13.66 -0.98
CA LEU A 90 7.11 15.00 -0.40
C LEU A 90 6.75 16.15 -1.34
N ARG A 91 6.85 16.00 -2.66
CA ARG A 91 6.41 17.00 -3.65
C ARG A 91 5.11 16.56 -4.31
N HIS A 92 4.21 17.53 -4.45
CA HIS A 92 3.04 17.38 -5.28
C HIS A 92 3.47 17.40 -6.74
N TYR A 93 3.05 16.40 -7.51
CA TYR A 93 3.22 16.37 -8.96
C TYR A 93 1.84 16.27 -9.62
N ASP A 94 1.67 17.00 -10.72
CA ASP A 94 0.45 16.95 -11.51
C ASP A 94 0.34 15.56 -12.15
N VAL A 95 -0.56 14.74 -11.62
CA VAL A 95 -0.90 13.47 -12.23
C VAL A 95 -1.89 13.77 -13.37
N PRO A 96 -1.61 13.35 -14.62
CA PRO A 96 -2.61 13.42 -15.67
C PRO A 96 -3.69 12.39 -15.34
N LEU A 97 -4.81 12.91 -14.85
CA LEU A 97 -5.92 12.09 -14.44
C LEU A 97 -6.77 11.75 -15.69
N PRO A 98 -7.53 10.64 -15.69
CA PRO A 98 -8.25 10.18 -16.88
C PRO A 98 -9.34 11.16 -17.37
N TRP A 99 -9.63 12.21 -16.60
CA TRP A 99 -10.63 13.22 -16.90
C TRP A 99 -10.04 14.35 -17.74
N LYS A 100 -10.67 14.58 -18.90
CA LYS A 100 -10.27 15.58 -19.89
C LYS A 100 -10.17 17.01 -19.32
N ASP A 101 -11.02 17.34 -18.37
CA ASP A 101 -11.16 18.69 -17.79
C ASP A 101 -10.72 18.74 -16.30
N GLY A 102 -9.85 17.80 -15.89
CA GLY A 102 -9.41 17.64 -14.49
C GLY A 102 -10.38 16.79 -13.66
N THR A 103 -9.96 16.41 -12.45
CA THR A 103 -10.78 15.55 -11.57
C THR A 103 -12.09 16.23 -11.19
N PRO A 104 -13.25 15.61 -11.46
CA PRO A 104 -14.54 16.10 -11.00
C PRO A 104 -14.54 16.33 -9.49
N ALA A 105 -15.18 17.40 -9.01
CA ALA A 105 -15.18 17.76 -7.59
C ALA A 105 -15.76 16.67 -6.68
N GLU A 106 -16.67 15.86 -7.21
CA GLU A 106 -17.26 14.68 -6.56
C GLU A 106 -16.25 13.54 -6.29
N GLU A 107 -15.24 13.39 -7.15
CA GLU A 107 -14.18 12.39 -7.00
C GLU A 107 -13.10 12.86 -6.00
N LEU A 108 -12.93 14.18 -5.83
CA LEU A 108 -12.01 14.77 -4.84
C LEU A 108 -12.49 14.58 -3.39
N GLN A 109 -13.77 14.28 -3.18
CA GLN A 109 -14.35 14.14 -1.85
C GLN A 109 -14.01 12.80 -1.17
N GLY A 110 -13.22 11.93 -1.81
CA GLY A 110 -12.73 10.69 -1.21
C GLY A 110 -13.88 9.87 -0.62
N VAL A 111 -14.96 9.72 -1.38
CA VAL A 111 -16.13 9.01 -0.89
C VAL A 111 -15.83 7.52 -1.00
N LEU A 112 -15.33 6.92 0.09
CA LEU A 112 -15.70 5.55 0.42
C LEU A 112 -17.22 5.56 0.61
N LYS A 113 -17.98 5.55 -0.49
CA LYS A 113 -19.42 5.32 -0.43
C LYS A 113 -19.56 3.92 0.17
N ALA A 114 -20.10 3.89 1.38
CA ALA A 114 -20.51 2.67 2.05
C ALA A 114 -21.33 1.83 1.05
N ALA A 115 -20.75 0.71 0.63
CA ALA A 115 -21.40 -0.36 -0.10
C ALA A 115 -21.38 -1.60 0.78
#